data_AF-A0A522NXL2-F1
#
_entry.id   AF-A0A522NXL2-F1
#
_cell.length_a   1.000
_cell.length_b   1.000
_cell.length_c   1.000
_cell.angle_alpha   90.00
_cell.angle_beta   90.00
_cell.angle_gamma   90.00
#
_symmetry.space_group_name_H-M   'P 1'
#
loop_
_entity.id
_entity.type
_entity.pdbx_description
1 polymer ?
#
loop_
_entity_poly.entity_id
_entity_poly.type
_entity_poly.pdbx_seq_one_letter_code
_entity_poly.pdbx_strand_id
1 'polypeptide(L)'
;MAISSAEATAQQAFAEHEHRDLLPGLDRIHRVALAASGLLAADFSIALLDTLDWIEQTLDPHAAWEEALLYPELDRRTGTPWTTRLMVDEHRQIHELARRLEKDHDRLQHEPSREERAEMIGHLFALEAVLRGHLEREERFLLPLLETPAPPPSGSRSSRP
;
A
#
# COMPACT_ATOMS: atom_id res chain seq x y z
N MET A 1 -14.33 -24.13 1.62
CA MET A 1 -15.17 -23.89 0.43
C MET A 1 -14.26 -23.38 -0.66
N ALA A 2 -14.32 -23.95 -1.86
CA ALA A 2 -13.60 -23.40 -3.01
C ALA A 2 -14.34 -22.15 -3.49
N ILE A 3 -13.63 -21.03 -3.60
CA ILE A 3 -14.16 -19.78 -4.17
C ILE A 3 -14.35 -19.99 -5.67
N SER A 4 -15.48 -19.54 -6.21
CA SER A 4 -15.80 -19.68 -7.63
C SER A 4 -14.92 -18.78 -8.50
N SER A 5 -14.75 -19.15 -9.79
CA SER A 5 -14.04 -18.29 -10.75
C SER A 5 -14.64 -16.89 -10.88
N ALA A 6 -15.95 -16.73 -10.65
CA ALA A 6 -16.62 -15.44 -10.70
C ALA A 6 -16.28 -14.54 -9.50
N GLU A 7 -16.13 -15.11 -8.31
CA GLU A 7 -15.70 -14.40 -7.10
C GLU A 7 -14.24 -13.95 -7.21
N ALA A 8 -13.38 -14.78 -7.82
CA ALA A 8 -11.98 -14.42 -8.07
C ALA A 8 -11.85 -13.20 -9.00
N THR A 9 -12.60 -13.18 -10.09
CA THR A 9 -12.66 -12.03 -11.02
C THR A 9 -13.23 -10.78 -10.35
N ALA A 10 -14.24 -10.92 -9.49
CA ALA A 10 -14.79 -9.78 -8.76
C ALA A 10 -13.77 -9.18 -7.77
N GLN A 11 -13.01 -10.03 -7.07
CA GLN A 11 -11.97 -9.59 -6.13
C GLN A 11 -10.82 -8.87 -6.83
N GLN A 12 -10.39 -9.37 -8.00
CA GLN A 12 -9.41 -8.68 -8.84
C GLN A 12 -9.92 -7.32 -9.31
N ALA A 13 -11.13 -7.26 -9.87
CA ALA A 13 -11.71 -6.01 -10.36
C ALA A 13 -11.89 -4.97 -9.25
N PHE A 14 -12.21 -5.42 -8.03
CA PHE A 14 -12.26 -4.57 -6.85
C PHE A 14 -10.86 -4.03 -6.49
N ALA A 15 -9.83 -4.88 -6.40
CA ALA A 15 -8.46 -4.44 -6.11
C ALA A 15 -7.97 -3.41 -7.15
N GLU A 16 -8.14 -3.69 -8.45
CA GLU A 16 -7.78 -2.75 -9.51
C GLU A 16 -8.55 -1.42 -9.43
N HIS A 17 -9.79 -1.44 -8.91
CA HIS A 17 -10.55 -0.22 -8.68
C HIS A 17 -10.00 0.58 -7.50
N GLU A 18 -9.74 -0.09 -6.37
CA GLU A 18 -9.15 0.55 -5.19
C GLU A 18 -7.80 1.20 -5.56
N HIS A 19 -6.96 0.53 -6.35
CA HIS A 19 -5.66 1.08 -6.76
C HIS A 19 -5.81 2.35 -7.60
N ARG A 20 -6.78 2.38 -8.52
CA ARG A 20 -7.09 3.60 -9.29
C ARG A 20 -7.52 4.76 -8.38
N ASP A 21 -8.23 4.46 -7.30
CA ASP A 21 -8.72 5.46 -6.35
C ASP A 21 -7.61 5.94 -5.40
N LEU A 22 -6.51 5.18 -5.26
CA LEU A 22 -5.31 5.61 -4.53
C LEU A 22 -4.41 6.56 -5.32
N LEU A 23 -4.42 6.50 -6.67
CA LEU A 23 -3.54 7.31 -7.53
C LEU A 23 -3.59 8.83 -7.22
N PRO A 24 -4.77 9.46 -7.02
CA PRO A 24 -4.84 10.88 -6.67
C PRO A 24 -4.11 11.23 -5.37
N GLY A 25 -4.07 10.31 -4.39
CA GLY A 25 -3.34 10.47 -3.15
C GLY A 25 -1.82 10.43 -3.36
N LEU A 26 -1.35 9.50 -4.19
CA LEU A 26 0.07 9.43 -4.58
C LEU A 26 0.53 10.69 -5.33
N ASP A 27 -0.30 11.18 -6.25
CA ASP A 27 -0.04 12.43 -6.97
C ASP A 27 -0.07 13.65 -6.05
N ARG A 28 -0.84 13.60 -4.95
CA ARG A 28 -0.80 14.63 -3.90
C ARG A 28 0.54 14.59 -3.17
N ILE A 29 0.99 13.43 -2.69
CA ILE A 29 2.28 13.28 -1.99
C ILE A 29 3.41 13.86 -2.85
N HIS A 30 3.45 13.50 -4.14
CA HIS A 30 4.43 14.01 -5.09
C HIS A 30 4.41 15.54 -5.19
N ARG A 31 3.22 16.13 -5.36
CA ARG A 31 3.07 17.59 -5.50
C ARG A 31 3.47 18.33 -4.23
N VAL A 32 3.14 17.79 -3.06
CA VAL A 32 3.55 18.36 -1.77
C VAL A 32 5.08 18.33 -1.67
N ALA A 33 5.72 17.21 -1.99
CA ALA A 33 7.18 17.07 -1.97
C ALA A 33 7.88 18.10 -2.90
N LEU A 34 7.36 18.30 -4.11
CA LEU A 34 7.89 19.28 -5.06
C LEU A 34 7.73 20.73 -4.57
N ALA A 35 6.58 21.07 -4.00
CA ALA A 35 6.27 22.44 -3.56
C ALA A 35 6.94 22.80 -2.23
N ALA A 36 7.19 21.82 -1.36
CA ALA A 36 7.60 22.01 0.04
C ALA A 36 8.85 22.88 0.23
N SER A 37 9.76 22.96 -0.74
CA SER A 37 10.94 23.84 -0.64
C SER A 37 10.60 25.34 -0.64
N GLY A 38 9.46 25.73 -1.23
CA GLY A 38 9.00 27.11 -1.33
C GLY A 38 7.82 27.48 -0.44
N LEU A 39 7.27 26.52 0.33
CA LEU A 39 6.15 26.75 1.23
C LEU A 39 6.62 27.30 2.58
N LEU A 40 5.83 28.23 3.12
CA LEU A 40 5.92 28.59 4.54
C LEU A 40 5.62 27.36 5.41
N ALA A 41 6.18 27.30 6.62
CA ALA A 41 5.96 26.14 7.51
C ALA A 41 4.47 25.85 7.77
N ALA A 42 3.63 26.88 7.91
CA ALA A 42 2.20 26.71 8.14
C ALA A 42 1.47 26.06 6.93
N ASP A 43 1.79 26.50 5.71
CA ASP A 43 1.21 25.94 4.49
C ASP A 43 1.70 24.50 4.26
N PHE A 44 2.97 24.24 4.58
CA PHE A 44 3.51 22.88 4.51
C PHE A 44 2.86 21.96 5.55
N SER A 45 2.62 22.45 6.77
CA SER A 45 1.92 21.70 7.82
C SER A 45 0.52 21.31 7.38
N ILE A 46 -0.26 22.23 6.80
CA ILE A 46 -1.60 21.93 6.27
C ILE A 46 -1.54 20.86 5.17
N ALA A 47 -0.62 21.01 4.21
CA ALA A 47 -0.48 20.05 3.12
C ALA A 47 -0.02 18.66 3.60
N LEU A 48 0.79 18.61 4.66
CA LEU A 48 1.21 17.36 5.28
C LEU A 48 0.08 16.71 6.08
N LEU A 49 -0.74 17.50 6.78
CA LEU A 49 -1.93 17.01 7.47
C LEU A 49 -2.93 16.39 6.48
N ASP A 50 -3.22 17.05 5.37
CA ASP A 50 -4.06 16.48 4.29
C ASP A 50 -3.54 15.13 3.77
N THR A 51 -2.21 14.95 3.78
CA THR A 51 -1.56 13.71 3.35
C THR A 51 -1.73 12.62 4.42
N LEU A 52 -1.55 12.96 5.69
CA LEU A 52 -1.75 12.06 6.83
C LEU A 52 -3.22 11.61 6.94
N ASP A 53 -4.17 12.53 6.76
CA ASP A 53 -5.60 12.22 6.74
C ASP A 53 -5.95 11.24 5.61
N TRP A 54 -5.36 11.41 4.41
CA TRP A 54 -5.57 10.45 3.33
C TRP A 54 -4.98 9.07 3.64
N ILE A 55 -3.82 9.01 4.31
CA ILE A 55 -3.22 7.74 4.74
C ILE A 55 -4.21 7.02 5.68
N GLU A 56 -4.64 7.70 6.74
CA GLU A 56 -5.52 7.10 7.76
C GLU A 56 -6.89 6.69 7.19
N GLN A 57 -7.48 7.54 6.34
CA GLN A 57 -8.87 7.35 5.91
C GLN A 57 -9.01 6.54 4.62
N THR A 58 -7.94 6.32 3.86
CA THR A 58 -7.99 5.64 2.56
C THR A 58 -6.94 4.55 2.42
N LEU A 59 -5.67 4.86 2.67
CA LEU A 59 -4.59 3.88 2.47
C LEU A 59 -4.60 2.77 3.52
N ASP A 60 -4.74 3.11 4.80
CA ASP A 60 -4.72 2.14 5.90
C ASP A 60 -5.91 1.14 5.82
N PRO A 61 -7.15 1.58 5.53
CA PRO A 61 -8.27 0.66 5.29
C PRO A 61 -8.03 -0.28 4.10
N HIS A 62 -7.40 0.21 3.03
CA HIS A 62 -7.04 -0.60 1.87
C HIS A 62 -6.03 -1.70 2.25
N ALA A 63 -4.90 -1.32 2.87
CA ALA A 63 -3.88 -2.28 3.32
C ALA A 63 -4.45 -3.32 4.29
N ALA A 64 -5.34 -2.89 5.21
CA ALA A 64 -6.01 -3.79 6.14
C ALA A 64 -6.96 -4.78 5.44
N TRP A 65 -7.67 -4.33 4.40
CA TRP A 65 -8.51 -5.21 3.58
C TRP A 65 -7.66 -6.27 2.87
N GLU A 66 -6.51 -5.90 2.32
CA GLU A 66 -5.63 -6.82 1.63
C GLU A 66 -5.09 -7.91 2.55
N GLU A 67 -4.57 -7.51 3.71
CA GLU A 67 -4.05 -8.45 4.70
C GLU A 67 -5.12 -9.38 5.26
N ALA A 68 -6.35 -8.89 5.42
CA ALA A 68 -7.45 -9.67 5.98
C ALA A 68 -8.09 -10.62 4.96
N LEU A 69 -8.15 -10.25 3.69
CA LEU A 69 -8.97 -10.94 2.68
C LEU A 69 -8.20 -11.34 1.41
N LEU A 70 -7.39 -10.43 0.85
CA LEU A 70 -6.69 -10.69 -0.42
C LEU A 70 -5.51 -11.64 -0.26
N TYR A 71 -4.58 -11.32 0.64
CA TYR A 71 -3.36 -12.09 0.84
C TYR A 71 -3.64 -13.53 1.30
N PRO A 72 -4.57 -13.80 2.24
CA PRO A 72 -4.92 -15.17 2.59
C PRO A 72 -5.48 -15.99 1.42
N GLU A 73 -6.21 -15.37 0.48
CA GLU A 73 -6.69 -16.05 -0.73
C GLU A 73 -5.53 -16.41 -1.67
N LEU A 74 -4.62 -15.46 -1.91
CA LEU A 74 -3.43 -15.66 -2.74
C LEU A 74 -2.53 -16.77 -2.17
N ASP A 75 -2.35 -16.81 -0.86
CA ASP A 75 -1.59 -17.86 -0.17
C ASP A 75 -2.20 -19.24 -0.39
N ARG A 76 -3.54 -19.35 -0.32
CA ARG A 76 -4.24 -20.61 -0.58
C ARG A 76 -4.07 -21.09 -2.02
N ARG A 77 -4.04 -20.16 -2.99
CA ARG A 77 -3.88 -20.50 -4.42
C ARG A 77 -2.46 -20.90 -4.77
N THR A 78 -1.48 -20.16 -4.28
CA THR A 78 -0.07 -20.41 -4.57
C THR A 78 0.52 -21.54 -3.72
N GLY A 79 -0.15 -21.88 -2.61
CA GLY A 79 0.32 -22.88 -1.65
C GLY A 79 1.53 -22.41 -0.82
N THR A 80 1.84 -21.12 -0.85
CA THR A 80 2.98 -20.54 -0.15
C THR A 80 2.72 -19.08 0.25
N PRO A 81 3.06 -18.67 1.48
CA PRO A 81 2.90 -17.29 1.94
C PRO A 81 4.08 -16.38 1.58
N TRP A 82 5.06 -16.86 0.82
CA TRP A 82 6.31 -16.10 0.61
C TRP A 82 6.09 -14.76 -0.09
N THR A 83 5.22 -14.70 -1.08
CA THR A 83 4.94 -13.47 -1.83
C THR A 83 4.19 -12.45 -0.97
N THR A 84 3.17 -12.88 -0.24
CA THR A 84 2.36 -11.99 0.61
C THR A 84 3.11 -11.53 1.86
N ARG A 85 4.05 -12.33 2.40
CA ARG A 85 4.96 -11.88 3.46
C ARG A 85 5.81 -10.70 3.05
N LEU A 86 6.25 -10.64 1.78
CA LEU A 86 6.97 -9.48 1.27
C LEU A 86 6.06 -8.25 1.28
N MET A 87 4.81 -8.39 0.82
CA MET A 87 3.85 -7.29 0.79
C MET A 87 3.53 -6.75 2.19
N VAL A 88 3.32 -7.64 3.18
CA VAL A 88 3.12 -7.26 4.58
C VAL A 88 4.33 -6.50 5.14
N ASP A 89 5.55 -6.88 4.75
CA ASP A 89 6.74 -6.11 5.13
C ASP A 89 6.79 -4.73 4.46
N GLU A 90 6.33 -4.61 3.21
CA GLU A 90 6.18 -3.31 2.54
C GLU A 90 5.12 -2.43 3.24
N HIS A 91 3.98 -2.98 3.66
CA HIS A 91 3.01 -2.25 4.49
C HIS A 91 3.64 -1.74 5.79
N ARG A 92 4.48 -2.55 6.45
CA ARG A 92 5.21 -2.11 7.64
C ARG A 92 6.16 -0.94 7.33
N GLN A 93 6.81 -0.93 6.18
CA GLN A 93 7.67 0.17 5.73
C GLN A 93 6.86 1.45 5.43
N ILE A 94 5.71 1.31 4.79
CA ILE A 94 4.76 2.40 4.53
C ILE A 94 4.31 3.04 5.85
N HIS A 95 3.87 2.24 6.84
CA HIS A 95 3.47 2.74 8.15
C HIS A 95 4.63 3.44 8.90
N GLU A 96 5.86 2.97 8.75
CA GLU A 96 7.02 3.63 9.35
C GLU A 96 7.32 4.99 8.70
N LEU A 97 7.13 5.12 7.40
CA LEU A 97 7.24 6.39 6.69
C LEU A 97 6.10 7.34 7.08
N ALA A 98 4.86 6.87 7.20
CA ALA A 98 3.74 7.65 7.70
C ALA A 98 4.02 8.22 9.10
N ARG A 99 4.54 7.39 10.03
CA ARG A 99 4.96 7.85 11.37
C ARG A 99 6.09 8.89 11.35
N ARG A 100 6.93 8.90 10.33
CA ARG A 100 7.95 9.94 10.16
C ARG A 100 7.31 11.25 9.72
N LEU A 101 6.33 11.18 8.81
CA LEU A 101 5.55 12.34 8.39
C LEU A 101 4.73 12.94 9.54
N GLU A 102 4.19 12.12 10.45
CA GLU A 102 3.54 12.62 11.68
C GLU A 102 4.51 13.45 12.54
N LYS A 103 5.73 12.95 12.74
CA LYS A 103 6.78 13.68 13.49
C LYS A 103 7.22 14.94 12.76
N ASP A 104 7.30 14.89 11.44
CA ASP A 104 7.62 16.04 10.62
C ASP A 104 6.54 17.12 10.72
N HIS A 105 5.26 16.71 10.74
CA HIS A 105 4.13 17.60 10.98
C HIS A 105 4.24 18.30 12.34
N ASP A 106 4.57 17.57 13.41
CA ASP A 106 4.78 18.16 14.74
C ASP A 106 5.92 19.18 14.75
N ARG A 107 6.99 18.95 13.97
CA ARG A 107 8.13 19.88 13.86
C ARG A 107 7.77 21.17 13.12
N LEU A 108 6.79 21.14 12.21
CA LEU A 108 6.32 22.31 11.46
C LEU A 108 5.52 23.31 12.30
N GLN A 109 5.35 23.07 13.60
CA GLN A 109 4.92 24.11 14.56
C GLN A 109 5.88 25.31 14.61
N HIS A 110 7.12 25.11 14.16
CA HIS A 110 8.14 26.15 14.01
C HIS A 110 8.71 26.11 12.59
N GLU A 111 9.36 27.20 12.17
CA GLU A 111 10.02 27.22 10.87
C GLU A 111 11.22 26.23 10.89
N PRO A 112 11.22 25.19 10.04
CA PRO A 112 12.28 24.20 10.03
C PRO A 112 13.56 24.79 9.45
N SER A 113 14.71 24.29 9.91
CA SER A 113 15.97 24.55 9.23
C SER A 113 15.96 23.96 7.81
N ARG A 114 16.91 24.39 6.98
CA ARG A 114 17.04 23.88 5.60
C ARG A 114 17.29 22.37 5.55
N GLU A 115 18.03 21.84 6.52
CA GLU A 115 18.33 20.40 6.60
C GLU A 115 17.10 19.60 6.99
N GLU A 116 16.37 20.03 8.01
CA GLU A 116 15.11 19.40 8.42
C GLU A 116 14.09 19.42 7.30
N ARG A 117 13.95 20.56 6.59
CA ARG A 117 13.06 20.65 5.43
C ARG A 117 13.46 19.66 4.32
N ALA A 118 14.74 19.49 4.07
CA ALA A 118 15.21 18.52 3.08
C ALA A 118 14.93 17.07 3.51
N GLU A 119 15.06 16.76 4.80
CA GLU A 119 14.70 15.47 5.38
C GLU A 119 13.21 15.17 5.21
N MET A 120 12.32 16.13 5.55
CA MET A 120 10.87 16.02 5.39
C MET A 120 10.45 15.77 3.94
N ILE A 121 11.07 16.50 2.99
CA ILE A 121 10.87 16.29 1.55
C ILE A 121 11.31 14.88 1.15
N GLY A 122 12.45 14.42 1.69
CA GLY A 122 12.95 13.06 1.49
C GLY A 122 11.96 12.00 1.96
N HIS A 123 11.32 12.18 3.13
CA HIS A 123 10.31 11.26 3.63
C HIS A 123 9.08 11.18 2.71
N LEU A 124 8.61 12.30 2.15
CA LEU A 124 7.49 12.31 1.20
C LEU A 124 7.82 11.54 -0.09
N PHE A 125 8.99 11.80 -0.70
CA PHE A 125 9.40 11.05 -1.88
C PHE A 125 9.64 9.57 -1.59
N ALA A 126 10.18 9.25 -0.41
CA ALA A 126 10.36 7.86 0.00
C ALA A 126 9.00 7.14 0.14
N LEU A 127 8.01 7.77 0.78
CA LEU A 127 6.65 7.23 0.89
C LEU A 127 6.02 7.02 -0.49
N GLU A 128 6.07 8.02 -1.37
CA GLU A 128 5.55 7.91 -2.73
C GLU A 128 6.20 6.75 -3.49
N ALA A 129 7.52 6.65 -3.45
CA ALA A 129 8.26 5.63 -4.19
C ALA A 129 7.93 4.21 -3.71
N VAL A 130 7.83 4.01 -2.39
CA VAL A 130 7.44 2.72 -1.82
C VAL A 130 6.01 2.37 -2.23
N LEU A 131 5.06 3.31 -2.12
CA LEU A 131 3.66 3.05 -2.47
C LEU A 131 3.46 2.74 -3.96
N ARG A 132 4.08 3.52 -4.86
CA ARG A 132 3.99 3.23 -6.29
C ARG A 132 4.59 1.88 -6.65
N GLY A 133 5.74 1.55 -6.05
CA GLY A 133 6.36 0.25 -6.26
C GLY A 133 5.53 -0.91 -5.71
N HIS A 134 4.88 -0.70 -4.56
CA HIS A 134 3.97 -1.65 -3.93
C HIS A 134 2.79 -1.97 -4.86
N LEU A 135 2.03 -0.95 -5.28
CA LEU A 135 0.89 -1.13 -6.20
C LEU A 135 1.31 -1.77 -7.52
N GLU A 136 2.46 -1.38 -8.08
CA GLU A 136 2.99 -1.97 -9.32
C GLU A 136 3.28 -3.47 -9.14
N ARG A 137 3.77 -3.91 -7.98
CA ARG A 137 4.01 -5.32 -7.71
C ARG A 137 2.71 -6.10 -7.58
N GLU A 138 1.71 -5.52 -6.92
CA GLU A 138 0.42 -6.17 -6.77
C GLU A 138 -0.26 -6.37 -8.11
N GLU A 139 -0.38 -5.29 -8.90
CA GLU A 139 -1.00 -5.32 -10.22
C GLU A 139 -0.30 -6.29 -11.18
N ARG A 140 1.04 -6.32 -11.17
CA ARG A 140 1.80 -7.14 -12.13
C ARG A 140 1.99 -8.58 -11.71
N PHE A 141 2.07 -8.87 -10.41
CA PHE A 141 2.49 -10.18 -9.92
C PHE A 141 1.45 -10.87 -9.05
N LEU A 142 0.65 -10.14 -8.26
CA LEU A 142 -0.29 -10.77 -7.32
C LEU A 142 -1.68 -10.90 -7.92
N LEU A 143 -2.26 -9.82 -8.43
CA LEU A 143 -3.63 -9.82 -8.98
C LEU A 143 -3.83 -10.86 -10.11
N PRO A 144 -2.88 -11.08 -11.04
CA PRO A 144 -3.01 -12.13 -12.07
C PRO A 144 -3.10 -13.56 -11.51
N LEU A 145 -2.66 -13.81 -10.27
CA LEU A 145 -2.77 -15.13 -9.64
C LEU A 145 -4.23 -15.49 -9.28
N LEU A 146 -5.13 -14.50 -9.24
CA LEU A 146 -6.57 -14.73 -9.06
C LEU A 146 -7.22 -15.34 -10.32
N GLU A 147 -6.62 -15.17 -11.50
CA GLU A 147 -7.07 -15.77 -12.75
C GLU A 147 -6.60 -17.23 -12.91
N THR A 148 -5.57 -17.64 -12.18
CA THR A 148 -5.03 -18.99 -12.27
C THR A 148 -5.99 -19.98 -11.57
N PRO A 149 -6.46 -21.05 -12.25
CA PRO A 149 -7.32 -22.04 -11.62
C PRO A 149 -6.64 -22.62 -10.39
N ALA A 150 -7.35 -22.65 -9.26
CA ALA A 150 -6.83 -23.25 -8.04
C ALA A 150 -6.41 -24.71 -8.32
N PRO A 151 -5.24 -25.16 -7.84
CA PRO A 151 -4.85 -26.55 -8.00
C PRO A 151 -5.93 -27.45 -7.38
N PRO A 152 -6.24 -28.60 -8.01
CA PRO A 152 -7.25 -29.50 -7.47
C PRO A 152 -6.86 -29.90 -6.04
N PRO A 153 -7.84 -30.04 -5.11
CA PRO A 153 -7.54 -30.48 -3.76
C PRO A 153 -6.79 -31.80 -3.84
N SER A 154 -5.68 -31.90 -3.11
CA SER A 154 -4.83 -33.08 -3.06
C SER A 154 -5.69 -34.28 -2.62
N GLY A 155 -6.17 -35.03 -3.59
CA GLY A 155 -6.96 -36.22 -3.38
C GLY A 155 -6.18 -37.15 -2.46
N SER A 156 -6.85 -37.62 -1.40
CA SER A 156 -6.33 -38.68 -0.54
C SER A 156 -5.74 -39.76 -1.43
N ARG A 157 -4.42 -39.96 -1.37
CA ARG A 157 -3.81 -41.15 -1.94
C ARG A 157 -4.48 -42.33 -1.24
N SER A 158 -5.46 -42.92 -1.92
CA SER A 158 -6.06 -44.18 -1.53
C SER A 158 -4.94 -45.19 -1.59
N SER A 159 -4.30 -45.43 -0.45
CA SER A 159 -3.50 -46.62 -0.20
C SER A 159 -4.40 -47.81 -0.54
N ARG A 160 -4.12 -48.46 -1.68
CA ARG A 160 -4.64 -49.81 -1.92
C ARG A 160 -3.48 -50.79 -1.74
N PRO A 161 -3.78 -51.94 -1.13
CA PRO A 161 -2.81 -52.85 -0.51
C PRO A 161 -1.93 -53.58 -1.52
#